data_AF-A0AAD8SNP9-F1
#
_entry.id   AF-A0AAD8SNP9-F1
#
_cell.length_a   1.000
_cell.length_b   1.000
_cell.length_c   1.000
_cell.angle_alpha   90.00
_cell.angle_beta   90.00
_cell.angle_gamma   90.00
#
_symmetry.space_group_name_H-M   'P 1'
#
loop_
_entity.id
_entity.type
_entity.pdbx_description
1 polymer ?
#
loop_
_entity_poly.entity_id
_entity_poly.type
_entity_poly.pdbx_seq_one_letter_code
_entity_poly.pdbx_strand_id
1 'polypeptide(L)'
;MHTTSEADHKIGGSEVQSQLIAMEQDEPRQRRDDEQFIWPWAGVLVNVHTEWKNGLRVGRNGCDLRDQFPQFRLHKVNPLWDKHGSHTGTAIVLFAKDWSGFTNAIDFENQFEAQGRGKRHWKEQKYHGPEMFGWAARADDYISHCPIGKWFQKYRDLRTIADCKNQEASKMEQLEANLNSQVEVKGRYVQELECRNNETCKLLAKAEEDVQKLLQSQSEEILKIQLDEVAAIAEFGRMTIERQKEEHAMMEQLRASEISLKVVEEQQRETKLALEKDLGFRKMMLDKQALEIEVKQLYGELEVTEIMPGEEVSKKKKIDELIKKLEENYEENEYMEALHKNLINKQTEHTNELRPAREKLIKVSTII
;
A
#
# COMPACT_ATOMS: atom_id res chain seq x y z
N MET A 1 8.35 -46.66 11.82
CA MET A 1 7.89 -48.06 11.84
C MET A 1 7.15 -48.35 10.56
N HIS A 2 7.51 -49.47 9.92
CA HIS A 2 6.89 -50.14 8.76
C HIS A 2 7.07 -49.58 7.35
N THR A 3 8.14 -50.13 6.77
CA THR A 3 8.45 -50.51 5.38
C THR A 3 7.41 -51.38 4.68
N THR A 4 7.25 -51.19 3.37
CA THR A 4 6.88 -52.17 2.31
C THR A 4 7.32 -51.55 0.97
N SER A 5 8.43 -51.92 0.31
CA SER A 5 8.79 -53.15 -0.45
C SER A 5 8.04 -53.33 -1.79
N GLU A 6 8.80 -53.04 -2.85
CA GLU A 6 8.92 -53.67 -4.19
C GLU A 6 7.77 -54.45 -4.83
N ALA A 7 7.51 -54.14 -6.11
CA ALA A 7 7.50 -55.14 -7.18
C ALA A 7 7.67 -54.49 -8.56
N ASP A 8 8.80 -54.77 -9.20
CA ASP A 8 9.06 -54.58 -10.62
C ASP A 8 8.13 -55.43 -11.49
N HIS A 9 7.63 -54.86 -12.59
CA HIS A 9 7.04 -55.61 -13.69
C HIS A 9 7.72 -55.21 -15.00
N LYS A 10 8.63 -56.07 -15.46
CA LYS A 10 9.40 -55.92 -16.68
C LYS A 10 9.27 -57.22 -17.49
N ILE A 11 8.21 -57.37 -18.27
CA ILE A 11 8.07 -58.46 -19.25
C ILE A 11 7.29 -57.95 -20.47
N GLY A 12 7.87 -58.10 -21.68
CA GLY A 12 7.13 -57.95 -22.93
C GLY A 12 7.92 -57.55 -24.18
N GLY A 13 9.16 -57.06 -24.05
CA GLY A 13 9.88 -56.47 -25.20
C GLY A 13 10.73 -57.42 -26.05
N SER A 14 11.17 -58.56 -25.50
CA SER A 14 12.27 -59.34 -26.10
C SER A 14 11.82 -60.38 -27.13
N GLU A 15 10.61 -60.92 -27.03
CA GLU A 15 10.20 -62.09 -27.81
C GLU A 15 9.67 -61.73 -29.21
N VAL A 16 9.08 -60.53 -29.33
CA VAL A 16 8.60 -59.98 -30.61
C VAL A 16 9.77 -59.56 -31.51
N GLN A 17 10.89 -59.14 -30.89
CA GLN A 17 12.08 -58.69 -31.61
C GLN A 17 12.91 -59.87 -32.14
N SER A 18 12.86 -61.03 -31.49
CA SER A 18 13.51 -62.26 -31.95
C SER A 18 12.78 -62.97 -33.10
N GLN A 19 11.46 -62.77 -33.26
CA GLN A 19 10.70 -63.34 -34.38
C GLN A 19 10.83 -62.55 -35.69
N LEU A 20 11.22 -61.28 -35.66
CA LEU A 20 11.46 -60.48 -36.87
C LEU A 20 12.82 -60.77 -37.55
N ILE A 21 13.79 -61.36 -36.84
CA ILE A 21 15.17 -61.56 -37.33
C ILE A 21 15.32 -62.92 -38.06
N ALA A 22 14.34 -63.82 -37.95
CA ALA A 22 14.44 -65.20 -38.48
C ALA A 22 13.87 -65.40 -39.91
N MET A 23 13.55 -64.33 -40.66
CA MET A 23 13.02 -64.43 -42.04
C MET A 23 13.89 -63.75 -43.11
N GLU A 24 15.19 -63.60 -42.86
CA GLU A 24 16.16 -63.14 -43.87
C GLU A 24 17.19 -64.23 -44.19
N GLN A 25 16.74 -65.29 -44.87
CA GLN A 25 17.62 -66.08 -45.74
C GLN A 25 16.85 -66.52 -46.99
N ASP A 26 17.04 -65.79 -48.09
CA ASP A 26 16.89 -66.32 -49.45
C ASP A 26 17.72 -65.45 -50.44
N GLU A 27 18.47 -66.15 -51.31
CA GLU A 27 19.39 -65.80 -52.43
C GLU A 27 19.34 -64.39 -53.10
N PRO A 28 20.43 -63.93 -53.77
CA PRO A 28 20.64 -62.55 -54.20
C PRO A 28 19.77 -62.19 -55.41
N ARG A 29 18.52 -61.82 -55.15
CA ARG A 29 17.75 -60.95 -56.05
C ARG A 29 18.49 -59.61 -56.09
N GLN A 30 18.81 -59.10 -57.29
CA GLN A 30 19.30 -57.73 -57.46
C GLN A 30 18.55 -56.81 -56.49
N ARG A 31 19.28 -56.11 -55.61
CA ARG A 31 18.67 -55.31 -54.55
C ARG A 31 17.73 -54.31 -55.23
N ARG A 32 16.43 -54.39 -54.94
CA ARG A 32 15.40 -53.46 -55.47
C ARG A 32 15.72 -51.99 -55.16
N ASP A 33 16.69 -51.72 -54.29
CA ASP A 33 17.15 -50.39 -53.93
C ASP A 33 17.94 -49.68 -55.03
N ASP A 34 18.55 -50.42 -55.97
CA ASP A 34 19.28 -49.84 -57.12
C ASP A 34 18.37 -49.59 -58.33
N GLU A 35 17.11 -50.02 -58.26
CA GLU A 35 16.15 -49.83 -59.34
C GLU A 35 15.77 -48.34 -59.46
N GLN A 36 15.95 -47.81 -60.67
CA GLN A 36 15.63 -46.41 -60.97
C GLN A 36 14.25 -46.27 -61.59
N PHE A 37 13.48 -45.37 -60.99
CA PHE A 37 12.13 -45.01 -61.38
C PHE A 37 12.11 -43.62 -61.98
N ILE A 38 11.13 -43.38 -62.84
CA ILE A 38 10.80 -42.02 -63.26
C ILE A 38 10.22 -41.25 -62.07
N TRP A 39 10.77 -40.06 -61.79
CA TRP A 39 10.33 -39.17 -60.73
C TRP A 39 9.83 -37.81 -61.27
N PRO A 40 8.68 -37.29 -60.77
CA PRO A 40 7.70 -37.98 -59.94
C PRO A 40 7.12 -39.23 -60.60
N TRP A 41 6.61 -40.17 -59.79
CA TRP A 41 6.20 -41.51 -60.21
C TRP A 41 5.30 -41.47 -61.45
N ALA A 42 5.67 -42.28 -62.45
CA ALA A 42 4.98 -42.34 -63.73
C ALA A 42 4.86 -43.78 -64.23
N GLY A 43 3.90 -44.01 -65.11
CA GLY A 43 3.71 -45.25 -65.83
C GLY A 43 3.48 -44.98 -67.32
N VAL A 44 3.54 -46.04 -68.10
CA VAL A 44 3.29 -46.02 -69.54
C VAL A 44 2.04 -46.84 -69.80
N LEU A 45 1.15 -46.32 -70.64
CA LEU A 45 -0.01 -47.01 -71.18
C LEU A 45 0.11 -47.06 -72.70
N VAL A 46 0.13 -48.24 -73.29
CA VAL A 46 0.22 -48.45 -74.74
C VAL A 46 -0.99 -49.22 -75.26
N ASN A 47 -1.11 -49.25 -76.60
CA ASN A 47 -2.29 -49.76 -77.30
C ASN A 47 -3.59 -49.01 -76.93
N VAL A 48 -3.46 -47.71 -76.65
CA VAL A 48 -4.61 -46.84 -76.41
C VAL A 48 -5.42 -46.71 -77.71
N HIS A 49 -6.72 -46.99 -77.62
CA HIS A 49 -7.62 -46.95 -78.77
C HIS A 49 -7.57 -45.60 -79.50
N THR A 50 -7.47 -45.65 -80.83
CA THR A 50 -7.48 -44.47 -81.71
C THR A 50 -8.41 -44.70 -82.90
N GLU A 51 -9.01 -43.63 -83.38
CA GLU A 51 -9.87 -43.59 -84.56
C GLU A 51 -9.17 -42.81 -85.67
N TRP A 52 -9.31 -43.25 -86.92
CA TRP A 52 -8.83 -42.48 -88.07
C TRP A 52 -9.88 -41.45 -88.49
N LYS A 53 -9.53 -40.16 -88.39
CA LYS A 53 -10.37 -39.04 -88.83
C LYS A 53 -9.53 -38.01 -89.58
N ASN A 54 -9.97 -37.61 -90.77
CA ASN A 54 -9.34 -36.55 -91.58
C ASN A 54 -7.83 -36.73 -91.79
N GLY A 55 -7.37 -37.97 -92.00
CA GLY A 55 -5.96 -38.28 -92.23
C GLY A 55 -5.09 -38.32 -90.97
N LEU A 56 -5.66 -38.14 -89.78
CA LEU A 56 -4.96 -38.21 -88.49
C LEU A 56 -5.57 -39.31 -87.62
N ARG A 57 -4.76 -39.91 -86.73
CA ARG A 57 -5.30 -40.69 -85.62
C ARG A 57 -5.72 -39.74 -84.51
N VAL A 58 -6.97 -39.82 -84.12
CA VAL A 58 -7.51 -39.13 -82.95
C VAL A 58 -7.76 -40.16 -81.85
N GLY A 59 -7.54 -39.77 -80.61
CA GLY A 59 -7.72 -40.63 -79.44
C GLY A 59 -8.46 -39.92 -78.33
N ARG A 60 -8.81 -40.68 -77.30
CA ARG A 60 -9.35 -40.11 -76.05
C ARG A 60 -8.37 -39.10 -75.47
N ASN A 61 -8.91 -38.02 -74.90
CA ASN A 61 -8.06 -37.04 -74.24
C ASN A 61 -7.54 -37.61 -72.90
N GLY A 62 -6.62 -36.89 -72.25
CA GLY A 62 -6.03 -37.34 -71.00
C GLY A 62 -7.03 -37.53 -69.85
N CYS A 63 -8.05 -36.67 -69.74
CA CYS A 63 -9.08 -36.81 -68.70
C CYS A 63 -9.92 -38.07 -68.92
N ASP A 64 -10.37 -38.31 -70.15
CA ASP A 64 -11.16 -39.49 -70.49
C ASP A 64 -10.37 -40.81 -70.26
N LEU A 65 -9.05 -40.78 -70.48
CA LEU A 65 -8.19 -41.92 -70.17
C LEU A 65 -8.02 -42.10 -68.67
N ARG A 66 -7.81 -41.01 -67.92
CA ARG A 66 -7.69 -41.05 -66.46
C ARG A 66 -8.94 -41.66 -65.82
N ASP A 67 -10.12 -41.26 -66.28
CA ASP A 67 -11.40 -41.63 -65.69
C ASP A 67 -11.76 -43.12 -65.93
N GLN A 68 -11.05 -43.81 -66.82
CA GLN A 68 -11.16 -45.28 -66.99
C GLN A 68 -10.44 -46.07 -65.91
N PHE A 69 -9.54 -45.43 -65.16
CA PHE A 69 -8.73 -46.10 -64.16
C PHE A 69 -8.82 -45.42 -62.77
N PRO A 70 -10.03 -45.27 -62.21
CA PRO A 70 -10.22 -44.60 -60.92
C PRO A 70 -9.51 -45.32 -59.77
N GLN A 71 -9.29 -46.64 -59.87
CA GLN A 71 -8.66 -47.45 -58.83
C GLN A 71 -7.20 -47.07 -58.58
N PHE A 72 -6.49 -46.54 -59.59
CA PHE A 72 -5.08 -46.17 -59.46
C PHE A 72 -4.86 -44.72 -59.05
N ARG A 73 -5.94 -43.95 -58.84
CA ARG A 73 -5.89 -42.54 -58.41
C ARG A 73 -4.87 -41.73 -59.21
N LEU A 74 -4.91 -41.89 -60.54
CA LEU A 74 -4.00 -41.22 -61.46
C LEU A 74 -4.11 -39.71 -61.29
N HIS A 75 -2.99 -39.03 -61.09
CA HIS A 75 -2.95 -37.57 -60.98
C HIS A 75 -3.22 -36.91 -62.33
N LYS A 76 -2.60 -37.44 -63.39
CA LYS A 76 -2.77 -36.94 -64.76
C LYS A 76 -2.41 -38.00 -65.79
N VAL A 77 -3.07 -37.98 -66.95
CA VAL A 77 -2.68 -38.81 -68.11
C VAL A 77 -2.36 -37.88 -69.28
N ASN A 78 -1.22 -38.11 -69.94
CA ASN A 78 -0.76 -37.34 -71.08
C ASN A 78 -0.66 -38.25 -72.32
N PRO A 79 -1.66 -38.23 -73.21
CA PRO A 79 -1.54 -38.79 -74.54
C PRO A 79 -0.29 -38.26 -75.27
N LEU A 80 0.44 -39.14 -75.94
CA LEU A 80 1.57 -38.77 -76.78
C LEU A 80 1.11 -38.57 -78.22
N TRP A 81 1.58 -37.49 -78.82
CA TRP A 81 1.27 -37.08 -80.19
C TRP A 81 2.54 -37.11 -81.02
N ASP A 82 2.42 -37.47 -82.29
CA ASP A 82 3.52 -37.36 -83.23
C ASP A 82 3.72 -35.91 -83.70
N LYS A 83 4.76 -35.68 -84.50
CA LYS A 83 5.10 -34.36 -85.06
C LYS A 83 4.02 -33.78 -85.98
N HIS A 84 3.06 -34.58 -86.44
CA HIS A 84 1.96 -34.19 -87.31
C HIS A 84 0.65 -33.99 -86.54
N GLY A 85 0.67 -34.12 -85.21
CA GLY A 85 -0.52 -34.00 -84.36
C GLY A 85 -1.40 -35.24 -84.34
N SER A 86 -0.90 -36.39 -84.83
CA SER A 86 -1.61 -37.67 -84.78
C SER A 86 -1.32 -38.39 -83.46
N HIS A 87 -2.34 -38.96 -82.85
CA HIS A 87 -2.24 -39.71 -81.60
C HIS A 87 -1.42 -40.99 -81.82
N THR A 88 -0.43 -41.24 -80.96
CA THR A 88 0.53 -42.36 -81.11
C THR A 88 0.01 -43.70 -80.61
N GLY A 89 -1.14 -43.71 -79.94
CA GLY A 89 -1.65 -44.90 -79.22
C GLY A 89 -0.92 -45.16 -77.91
N THR A 90 -0.13 -44.19 -77.43
CA THR A 90 0.60 -44.24 -76.17
C THR A 90 0.20 -43.06 -75.30
N ALA A 91 0.10 -43.27 -73.99
CA ALA A 91 -0.10 -42.23 -73.00
C ALA A 91 0.83 -42.45 -71.81
N ILE A 92 1.27 -41.34 -71.20
CA ILE A 92 2.02 -41.34 -69.94
C ILE A 92 1.05 -41.11 -68.80
N VAL A 93 0.99 -42.03 -67.86
CA VAL A 93 0.21 -41.88 -66.62
C VAL A 93 1.12 -41.33 -65.53
N LEU A 94 0.63 -40.36 -64.77
CA LEU A 94 1.36 -39.68 -63.71
C LEU A 94 0.63 -39.91 -62.39
N PHE A 95 1.38 -40.21 -61.35
CA PHE A 95 0.87 -40.42 -60.00
C PHE A 95 1.20 -39.24 -59.09
N ALA A 96 0.72 -39.28 -57.84
CA ALA A 96 1.12 -38.33 -56.81
C ALA A 96 2.64 -38.34 -56.62
N LYS A 97 3.21 -37.26 -56.07
CA LYS A 97 4.66 -37.17 -55.83
C LYS A 97 5.10 -37.93 -54.57
N ASP A 98 4.20 -38.20 -53.63
CA ASP A 98 4.49 -38.87 -52.37
C ASP A 98 4.56 -40.41 -52.52
N TRP A 99 4.78 -41.12 -51.41
CA TRP A 99 4.79 -42.59 -51.37
C TRP A 99 3.44 -43.23 -51.73
N SER A 100 2.33 -42.49 -51.64
CA SER A 100 1.04 -43.00 -52.14
C SER A 100 1.07 -43.11 -53.66
N GLY A 101 1.71 -42.16 -54.34
CA GLY A 101 1.92 -42.22 -55.77
C GLY A 101 2.82 -43.38 -56.20
N PHE A 102 3.84 -43.71 -55.39
CA PHE A 102 4.67 -44.90 -55.62
C PHE A 102 3.85 -46.17 -55.54
N THR A 103 3.08 -46.31 -54.46
CA THR A 103 2.20 -47.46 -54.22
C THR A 103 1.22 -47.64 -55.38
N ASN A 104 0.54 -46.56 -55.77
CA ASN A 104 -0.40 -46.57 -56.90
C ASN A 104 0.27 -46.96 -58.24
N ALA A 105 1.53 -46.55 -58.45
CA ALA A 105 2.29 -46.91 -59.66
C ALA A 105 2.62 -48.41 -59.70
N ILE A 106 3.03 -48.97 -58.57
CA ILE A 106 3.30 -50.41 -58.44
C ILE A 106 2.00 -51.20 -58.58
N ASP A 107 0.90 -50.75 -57.99
CA ASP A 107 -0.42 -51.41 -58.13
C ASP A 107 -0.91 -51.37 -59.58
N PHE A 108 -0.69 -50.27 -60.29
CA PHE A 108 -0.94 -50.15 -61.73
C PHE A 108 -0.18 -51.23 -62.50
N GLU A 109 1.13 -51.33 -62.31
CA GLU A 109 1.96 -52.33 -62.96
C GLU A 109 1.50 -53.76 -62.65
N ASN A 110 1.30 -54.07 -61.37
CA ASN A 110 0.89 -55.39 -60.92
C ASN A 110 -0.48 -55.81 -61.49
N GLN A 111 -1.44 -54.89 -61.58
CA GLN A 111 -2.76 -55.21 -62.12
C GLN A 111 -2.70 -55.53 -63.63
N PHE A 112 -1.92 -54.78 -64.41
CA PHE A 112 -1.72 -55.08 -65.83
C PHE A 112 -0.93 -56.39 -66.00
N GLU A 113 0.11 -56.62 -65.21
CA GLU A 113 0.91 -57.83 -65.26
C GLU A 113 0.10 -59.08 -64.91
N ALA A 114 -0.76 -59.02 -63.88
CA ALA A 114 -1.65 -60.12 -63.48
C ALA A 114 -2.65 -60.53 -64.57
N GLN A 115 -2.95 -59.63 -65.51
CA GLN A 115 -3.84 -59.88 -66.64
C GLN A 115 -3.08 -60.29 -67.91
N GLY A 116 -1.76 -60.48 -67.83
CA GLY A 116 -0.92 -60.77 -69.00
C GLY A 116 -0.76 -59.56 -69.93
N ARG A 117 -0.88 -58.34 -69.38
CA ARG A 117 -0.89 -57.06 -70.11
C ARG A 117 0.20 -56.09 -69.65
N GLY A 118 1.24 -56.59 -68.99
CA GLY A 118 2.40 -55.77 -68.63
C GLY A 118 3.45 -55.68 -69.74
N LYS A 119 4.56 -55.01 -69.42
CA LYS A 119 5.61 -54.66 -70.40
C LYS A 119 6.21 -55.85 -71.14
N ARG A 120 6.42 -56.97 -70.44
CA ARG A 120 7.00 -58.20 -71.03
C ARG A 120 6.09 -58.76 -72.11
N HIS A 121 4.80 -58.87 -71.79
CA HIS A 121 3.76 -59.31 -72.70
C HIS A 121 3.67 -58.41 -73.95
N TRP A 122 3.79 -57.09 -73.77
CA TRP A 122 3.86 -56.14 -74.89
C TRP A 122 5.08 -56.35 -75.79
N LYS A 123 6.24 -56.71 -75.25
CA LYS A 123 7.46 -56.95 -76.05
C LYS A 123 7.46 -58.30 -76.76
N GLU A 124 6.82 -59.31 -76.18
CA GLU A 124 6.90 -60.71 -76.65
C GLU A 124 5.79 -61.09 -77.65
N GLN A 125 4.62 -60.46 -77.58
CA GLN A 125 3.49 -60.78 -78.46
C GLN A 125 3.65 -60.16 -79.86
N LYS A 126 3.26 -60.89 -80.91
CA LYS A 126 3.21 -60.37 -82.30
C LYS A 126 1.90 -59.66 -82.64
N TYR A 127 0.82 -60.02 -81.94
CA TYR A 127 -0.51 -59.44 -82.10
C TYR A 127 -1.05 -59.10 -80.71
N HIS A 128 -1.40 -57.83 -80.50
CA HIS A 128 -1.69 -57.29 -79.17
C HIS A 128 -3.18 -57.14 -78.86
N GLY A 129 -4.07 -57.64 -79.71
CA GLY A 129 -5.52 -57.47 -79.51
C GLY A 129 -5.95 -56.00 -79.36
N PRO A 130 -7.20 -55.75 -78.94
CA PRO A 130 -7.68 -54.41 -78.61
C PRO A 130 -7.30 -53.92 -77.21
N GLU A 131 -6.70 -54.76 -76.36
CA GLU A 131 -6.45 -54.44 -74.95
C GLU A 131 -5.27 -53.48 -74.76
N MET A 132 -5.40 -52.58 -73.78
CA MET A 132 -4.29 -51.73 -73.34
C MET A 132 -3.27 -52.51 -72.52
N PHE A 133 -2.01 -52.09 -72.61
CA PHE A 133 -0.90 -52.62 -71.81
C PHE A 133 -0.31 -51.52 -70.94
N GLY A 134 0.12 -51.86 -69.74
CA GLY A 134 0.53 -50.89 -68.74
C GLY A 134 1.68 -51.37 -67.86
N TRP A 135 2.59 -50.47 -67.52
CA TRP A 135 3.66 -50.71 -66.53
C TRP A 135 4.11 -49.41 -65.87
N ALA A 136 4.71 -49.49 -64.69
CA ALA A 136 5.37 -48.35 -64.07
C ALA A 136 6.71 -48.09 -64.78
N ALA A 137 7.01 -46.82 -65.05
CA ALA A 137 8.14 -46.45 -65.90
C ALA A 137 9.48 -46.58 -65.15
N ARG A 138 10.50 -47.11 -65.85
CA ARG A 138 11.85 -47.36 -65.32
C ARG A 138 12.93 -46.75 -66.20
N ALA A 139 14.20 -46.96 -65.80
CA ALA A 139 15.38 -46.51 -66.55
C ALA A 139 15.35 -46.88 -68.03
N ASP A 140 14.88 -48.08 -68.40
CA ASP A 140 14.84 -48.51 -69.80
C ASP A 140 13.80 -47.74 -70.63
N ASP A 141 12.70 -47.28 -70.03
CA ASP A 141 11.76 -46.35 -70.67
C ASP A 141 12.38 -44.97 -70.84
N TYR A 142 13.12 -44.49 -69.84
CA TYR A 142 13.79 -43.18 -69.87
C TYR A 142 14.82 -43.08 -70.98
N ILE A 143 15.68 -44.10 -71.15
CA ILE A 143 16.75 -44.11 -72.17
C ILE A 143 16.25 -44.55 -73.56
N SER A 144 14.98 -44.93 -73.69
CA SER A 144 14.42 -45.39 -74.95
C SER A 144 14.44 -44.28 -76.02
N HIS A 145 14.78 -44.65 -77.26
CA HIS A 145 14.85 -43.70 -78.38
C HIS A 145 13.47 -43.37 -78.98
N CYS A 146 12.40 -43.93 -78.42
CA CYS A 146 11.03 -43.74 -78.87
C CYS A 146 10.38 -42.48 -78.23
N PRO A 147 9.16 -42.09 -78.64
CA PRO A 147 8.48 -40.92 -78.07
C PRO A 147 8.35 -40.95 -76.54
N ILE A 148 8.28 -42.14 -75.93
CA ILE A 148 8.21 -42.31 -74.46
C ILE A 148 9.48 -41.77 -73.79
N GLY A 149 10.66 -42.26 -74.17
CA GLY A 149 11.92 -41.82 -73.57
C GLY A 149 12.21 -40.34 -73.82
N LYS A 150 11.94 -39.83 -75.04
CA LYS A 150 12.05 -38.40 -75.34
C LYS A 150 11.13 -37.54 -74.45
N TRP A 151 9.94 -38.02 -74.14
CA TRP A 151 9.02 -37.32 -73.25
C TRP A 151 9.56 -37.32 -71.82
N PHE A 152 10.01 -38.47 -71.31
CA PHE A 152 10.55 -38.55 -69.96
C PHE A 152 11.80 -37.69 -69.77
N GLN A 153 12.78 -37.78 -70.67
CA GLN A 153 14.01 -36.97 -70.62
C GLN A 153 13.74 -35.46 -70.65
N LYS A 154 12.64 -35.04 -71.25
CA LYS A 154 12.27 -33.62 -71.32
C LYS A 154 11.60 -33.11 -70.04
N TYR A 155 10.90 -33.98 -69.30
CA TYR A 155 9.96 -33.54 -68.26
C TYR A 155 10.18 -34.19 -66.89
N ARG A 156 11.05 -35.18 -66.76
CA ARG A 156 11.21 -36.00 -65.54
C ARG A 156 12.65 -36.40 -65.33
N ASP A 157 12.94 -36.82 -64.10
CA ASP A 157 14.26 -37.34 -63.70
C ASP A 157 14.18 -38.84 -63.42
N LEU A 158 15.34 -39.51 -63.40
CA LEU A 158 15.48 -40.87 -62.83
C LEU A 158 15.95 -40.78 -61.38
N ARG A 159 15.34 -41.58 -60.50
CA ARG A 159 15.72 -41.67 -59.09
C ARG A 159 15.57 -43.08 -58.56
N THR A 160 16.42 -43.45 -57.61
CA THR A 160 16.22 -44.67 -56.82
C THR A 160 15.26 -44.43 -55.66
N ILE A 161 14.71 -45.51 -55.09
CA ILE A 161 13.92 -45.44 -53.86
C ILE A 161 14.79 -44.89 -52.71
N ALA A 162 16.07 -45.26 -52.67
CA ALA A 162 17.03 -44.77 -51.68
C ALA A 162 17.22 -43.24 -51.77
N ASP A 163 17.37 -42.68 -52.98
CA ASP A 163 17.50 -41.24 -53.18
C ASP A 163 16.27 -40.48 -52.67
N CYS A 164 15.07 -41.00 -52.95
CA CYS A 164 13.82 -40.40 -52.49
C CYS A 164 13.71 -40.44 -50.95
N LYS A 165 14.00 -41.59 -50.33
CA LYS A 165 14.00 -41.74 -48.86
C LYS A 165 15.01 -40.81 -48.19
N ASN A 166 16.24 -40.75 -48.70
CA ASN A 166 17.30 -39.92 -48.15
C ASN A 166 16.97 -38.43 -48.28
N GLN A 167 16.38 -38.01 -49.40
CA GLN A 167 15.96 -36.61 -49.55
C GLN A 167 14.85 -36.23 -48.57
N GLU A 168 13.86 -37.10 -48.35
CA GLU A 168 12.81 -36.85 -47.37
C GLU A 168 13.33 -36.82 -45.94
N ALA A 169 14.19 -37.78 -45.57
CA ALA A 169 14.86 -37.80 -44.27
C ALA A 169 15.67 -36.53 -44.02
N SER A 170 16.46 -36.08 -45.00
CA SER A 170 17.25 -34.84 -44.89
C SER A 170 16.38 -33.59 -44.74
N LYS A 171 15.24 -33.51 -45.43
CA LYS A 171 14.28 -32.39 -45.24
C LYS A 171 13.65 -32.42 -43.86
N MET A 172 13.34 -33.60 -43.34
CA MET A 172 12.79 -33.77 -42.00
C MET A 172 13.81 -33.36 -40.94
N GLU A 173 15.05 -33.81 -41.06
CA GLU A 173 16.17 -33.43 -40.17
C GLU A 173 16.41 -31.91 -40.20
N GLN A 174 16.38 -31.27 -41.37
CA GLN A 174 16.48 -29.81 -41.47
C GLN A 174 15.32 -29.09 -40.77
N LEU A 175 14.10 -29.62 -40.90
CA LEU A 175 12.93 -29.06 -40.22
C LEU A 175 13.06 -29.22 -38.70
N GLU A 176 13.46 -30.39 -38.24
CA GLU A 176 13.70 -30.68 -36.83
C GLU A 176 14.78 -29.77 -36.25
N ALA A 177 15.92 -29.61 -36.93
CA ALA A 177 17.00 -28.72 -36.50
C ALA A 177 16.53 -27.26 -36.40
N ASN A 178 15.76 -26.77 -37.37
CA ASN A 178 15.19 -25.43 -37.35
C ASN A 178 14.21 -25.24 -36.18
N LEU A 179 13.33 -26.21 -35.93
CA LEU A 179 12.39 -26.16 -34.81
C LEU A 179 13.13 -26.21 -33.47
N ASN A 180 14.15 -27.06 -33.34
CA ASN A 180 14.95 -27.16 -32.12
C ASN A 180 15.67 -25.84 -31.83
N SER A 181 16.25 -25.20 -32.86
CA SER A 181 16.86 -23.87 -32.72
C SER A 181 15.87 -22.82 -32.23
N GLN A 182 14.62 -22.83 -32.74
CA GLN A 182 13.58 -21.92 -32.25
C GLN A 182 13.17 -22.20 -30.80
N VAL A 183 13.08 -23.47 -30.41
CA VAL A 183 12.82 -23.88 -29.03
C VAL A 183 13.92 -23.37 -28.10
N GLU A 184 15.19 -23.53 -28.49
CA GLU A 184 16.33 -23.02 -27.72
C GLU A 184 16.30 -21.49 -27.57
N VAL A 185 16.03 -20.75 -28.65
CA VAL A 185 15.92 -19.29 -28.62
C VAL A 185 14.81 -18.85 -27.66
N LYS A 186 13.62 -19.45 -27.76
CA LYS A 186 12.50 -19.17 -26.86
C LYS A 186 12.81 -19.58 -25.42
N GLY A 187 13.50 -20.69 -25.22
CA GLY A 187 13.95 -21.13 -23.89
C GLY A 187 14.87 -20.11 -23.22
N ARG A 188 15.84 -19.55 -23.96
CA ARG A 188 16.70 -18.46 -23.46
C ARG A 188 15.90 -17.21 -23.10
N TYR A 189 14.92 -16.84 -23.92
CA TYR A 189 14.08 -15.67 -23.65
C TYR A 189 13.24 -15.83 -22.38
N VAL A 190 12.68 -17.03 -22.15
CA VAL A 190 11.96 -17.32 -20.90
C VAL A 190 12.88 -17.19 -19.68
N GLN A 191 14.10 -17.73 -19.75
CA GLN A 191 15.09 -17.60 -18.67
C GLN A 191 15.46 -16.14 -18.39
N GLU A 192 15.60 -15.30 -19.43
CA GLU A 192 15.86 -13.87 -19.27
C GLU A 192 14.70 -13.17 -18.54
N LEU A 193 13.45 -13.46 -18.92
CA LEU A 193 12.26 -12.91 -18.27
C LEU A 193 12.15 -13.35 -16.82
N GLU A 194 12.42 -14.62 -16.51
CA GLU A 194 12.46 -15.13 -15.15
C GLU A 194 13.50 -14.41 -14.30
N CYS A 195 14.71 -14.19 -14.85
CA CYS A 195 15.77 -13.45 -14.17
C CYS A 195 15.34 -12.01 -13.85
N ARG A 196 14.84 -11.27 -14.86
CA ARG A 196 14.37 -9.89 -14.70
C ARG A 196 13.19 -9.79 -13.71
N ASN A 197 12.29 -10.76 -13.74
CA ASN A 197 11.17 -10.81 -12.80
C ASN A 197 11.68 -11.00 -11.36
N ASN A 198 12.62 -11.93 -11.15
CA ASN A 198 13.23 -12.15 -9.84
C ASN A 198 13.97 -10.90 -9.32
N GLU A 199 14.66 -10.17 -10.19
CA GLU A 199 15.28 -8.88 -9.84
C GLU A 199 14.22 -7.84 -9.43
N THR A 200 13.13 -7.74 -10.19
CA THR A 200 12.04 -6.79 -9.93
C THR A 200 11.34 -7.11 -8.61
N CYS A 201 11.07 -8.38 -8.30
CA CYS A 201 10.50 -8.81 -7.02
C CYS A 201 11.40 -8.42 -5.84
N LYS A 202 12.73 -8.54 -5.96
CA LYS A 202 13.66 -8.12 -4.90
C LYS A 202 13.63 -6.61 -4.66
N LEU A 203 13.59 -5.82 -5.74
CA LEU A 203 13.49 -4.36 -5.64
C LEU A 203 12.16 -3.93 -5.03
N LEU A 204 11.06 -4.59 -5.40
CA LEU A 204 9.74 -4.33 -4.85
C LEU A 204 9.68 -4.65 -3.35
N ALA A 205 10.18 -5.80 -2.92
CA ALA A 205 10.24 -6.16 -1.51
C ALA A 205 11.04 -5.15 -0.67
N LYS A 206 12.15 -4.62 -1.22
CA LYS A 206 12.93 -3.57 -0.55
C LYS A 206 12.14 -2.26 -0.43
N ALA A 207 11.44 -1.85 -1.49
CA ALA A 207 10.63 -0.65 -1.48
C ALA A 207 9.47 -0.75 -0.47
N GLU A 208 8.85 -1.93 -0.35
CA GLU A 208 7.83 -2.20 0.67
C GLU A 208 8.40 -2.06 2.09
N GLU A 209 9.60 -2.60 2.34
CA GLU A 209 10.29 -2.44 3.63
C GLU A 209 10.59 -0.97 3.96
N ASP A 210 11.06 -0.20 2.98
CA ASP A 210 11.36 1.22 3.15
C ASP A 210 10.08 2.05 3.43
N VAL A 211 8.97 1.75 2.74
CA VAL A 211 7.66 2.36 3.01
C VAL A 211 7.17 2.02 4.41
N GLN A 212 7.32 0.76 4.85
CA GLN A 212 6.91 0.35 6.19
C GLN A 212 7.72 1.08 7.28
N LYS A 213 9.03 1.22 7.11
CA LYS A 213 9.89 2.00 8.02
C LYS A 213 9.47 3.47 8.08
N LEU A 214 9.18 4.08 6.94
CA LEU A 214 8.75 5.48 6.88
C LEU A 214 7.41 5.68 7.62
N LEU A 215 6.44 4.80 7.37
CA LEU A 215 5.13 4.86 8.04
C LEU A 215 5.25 4.69 9.55
N GLN A 216 6.13 3.79 10.00
CA GLN A 216 6.40 3.60 11.42
C GLN A 216 7.00 4.88 12.05
N SER A 217 8.03 5.45 11.43
CA SER A 217 8.65 6.71 11.88
C SER A 217 7.64 7.86 11.95
N GLN A 218 6.81 8.02 10.91
CA GLN A 218 5.75 9.04 10.90
C GLN A 218 4.73 8.83 12.02
N SER A 219 4.35 7.58 12.28
CA SER A 219 3.42 7.26 13.37
C SER A 219 4.00 7.60 14.74
N GLU A 220 5.29 7.30 14.96
CA GLU A 220 6.02 7.65 16.19
C GLU A 220 6.13 9.17 16.37
N GLU A 221 6.39 9.92 15.29
CA GLU A 221 6.45 11.38 15.33
C GLU A 221 5.09 12.01 15.66
N ILE A 222 4.00 11.53 15.04
CA ILE A 222 2.64 11.99 15.35
C ILE A 222 2.32 11.77 16.83
N LEU A 223 2.63 10.59 17.38
CA LEU A 223 2.41 10.30 18.79
C LEU A 223 3.22 11.23 19.70
N LYS A 224 4.46 11.54 19.33
CA LYS A 224 5.30 12.48 20.08
C LYS A 224 4.70 13.89 20.09
N ILE A 225 4.29 14.40 18.93
CA ILE A 225 3.66 15.73 18.82
C ILE A 225 2.39 15.79 19.67
N GLN A 226 1.55 14.76 19.62
CA GLN A 226 0.32 14.70 20.43
C GLN A 226 0.62 14.67 21.94
N LEU A 227 1.66 13.94 22.35
CA LEU A 227 2.07 13.89 23.75
C LEU A 227 2.58 15.26 24.24
N ASP A 228 3.40 15.92 23.43
CA ASP A 228 3.93 17.26 23.73
C ASP A 228 2.79 18.30 23.81
N GLU A 229 1.78 18.21 22.93
CA GLU A 229 0.59 19.07 22.96
C GLU A 229 -0.23 18.88 24.24
N VAL A 230 -0.49 17.63 24.65
CA VAL A 230 -1.20 17.33 25.89
C VAL A 230 -0.43 17.85 27.12
N ALA A 231 0.90 17.70 27.11
CA ALA A 231 1.75 18.21 28.18
C ALA A 231 1.69 19.74 28.29
N ALA A 232 1.73 20.45 27.15
CA ALA A 232 1.62 21.91 27.09
C ALA A 232 0.24 22.40 27.58
N ILE A 233 -0.85 21.73 27.20
CA ILE A 233 -2.20 22.04 27.68
C ILE A 233 -2.29 21.86 29.20
N ALA A 234 -1.74 20.76 29.72
CA ALA A 234 -1.73 20.49 31.15
C ALA A 234 -0.92 21.54 31.93
N GLU A 235 0.23 21.96 31.42
CA GLU A 235 1.04 23.01 32.03
C GLU A 235 0.35 24.37 32.01
N PHE A 236 -0.26 24.75 30.87
CA PHE A 236 -1.06 25.97 30.77
C PHE A 236 -2.23 25.98 31.76
N GLY A 237 -2.91 24.84 31.91
CA GLY A 237 -3.96 24.66 32.92
C GLY A 237 -3.44 24.88 34.34
N ARG A 238 -2.28 24.29 34.70
CA ARG A 238 -1.65 24.50 36.01
C ARG A 238 -1.30 25.97 36.25
N MET A 239 -0.65 26.64 35.30
CA MET A 239 -0.29 28.05 35.42
C MET A 239 -1.52 28.95 35.57
N THR A 240 -2.61 28.64 34.86
CA THR A 240 -3.86 29.40 34.97
C THR A 240 -4.49 29.26 36.36
N ILE A 241 -4.52 28.04 36.91
CA ILE A 241 -5.02 27.79 38.26
C ILE A 241 -4.16 28.53 39.28
N GLU A 242 -2.84 28.49 39.15
CA GLU A 242 -1.94 29.14 40.11
C GLU A 242 -2.09 30.67 40.08
N ARG A 243 -2.15 31.27 38.88
CA ARG A 243 -2.44 32.70 38.72
C ARG A 243 -3.77 33.09 39.37
N GLN A 244 -4.83 32.28 39.19
CA GLN A 244 -6.13 32.55 39.83
C GLN A 244 -6.05 32.48 41.36
N LYS A 245 -5.26 31.56 41.92
CA LYS A 245 -5.03 31.50 43.37
C LYS A 245 -4.27 32.74 43.86
N GLU A 246 -3.22 33.16 43.15
CA GLU A 246 -2.44 34.36 43.48
C GLU A 246 -3.31 35.63 43.43
N GLU A 247 -4.12 35.78 42.38
CA GLU A 247 -5.09 36.88 42.25
C GLU A 247 -6.11 36.88 43.38
N HIS A 248 -6.65 35.71 43.75
CA HIS A 248 -7.59 35.58 44.87
C HIS A 248 -6.91 35.94 46.21
N ALA A 249 -5.71 35.42 46.47
CA ALA A 249 -4.95 35.72 47.68
C ALA A 249 -4.63 37.22 47.79
N MET A 250 -4.25 37.86 46.69
CA MET A 250 -3.98 39.31 46.66
C MET A 250 -5.26 40.12 46.92
N MET A 251 -6.40 39.72 46.33
CA MET A 251 -7.69 40.37 46.57
C MET A 251 -8.12 40.25 48.04
N GLU A 252 -7.90 39.09 48.65
CA GLU A 252 -8.21 38.84 50.05
C GLU A 252 -7.32 39.67 51.00
N GLN A 253 -6.02 39.79 50.68
CA GLN A 253 -5.09 40.67 51.40
C GLN A 253 -5.50 42.15 51.30
N LEU A 254 -5.92 42.61 50.12
CA LEU A 254 -6.42 43.97 49.92
C LEU A 254 -7.66 44.23 50.78
N ARG A 255 -8.63 43.30 50.81
CA ARG A 255 -9.82 43.40 51.68
C ARG A 255 -9.44 43.45 53.16
N ALA A 256 -8.51 42.60 53.60
CA ALA A 256 -8.05 42.59 54.99
C ALA A 256 -7.34 43.91 55.38
N SER A 257 -6.54 44.47 54.47
CA SER A 257 -5.88 45.77 54.66
C SER A 257 -6.90 46.91 54.73
N GLU A 258 -7.91 46.91 53.86
CA GLU A 258 -8.99 47.90 53.88
C GLU A 258 -9.78 47.87 55.20
N ILE A 259 -10.11 46.67 55.70
CA ILE A 259 -10.77 46.50 57.00
C ILE A 259 -9.87 47.02 58.13
N SER A 260 -8.58 46.66 58.10
CA SER A 260 -7.61 47.10 59.12
C SER A 260 -7.44 48.61 59.15
N LEU A 261 -7.42 49.27 57.98
CA LEU A 261 -7.38 50.72 57.88
C LEU A 261 -8.61 51.37 58.52
N LYS A 262 -9.82 50.87 58.22
CA LYS A 262 -11.07 51.37 58.83
C LYS A 262 -11.05 51.26 60.36
N VAL A 263 -10.56 50.13 60.88
CA VAL A 263 -10.42 49.92 62.34
C VAL A 263 -9.41 50.88 62.95
N VAL A 264 -8.27 51.13 62.30
CA VAL A 264 -7.27 52.10 62.79
C VAL A 264 -7.82 53.52 62.79
N GLU A 265 -8.52 53.92 61.72
CA GLU A 265 -9.16 55.24 61.64
C GLU A 265 -10.21 55.43 62.74
N GLU A 266 -11.01 54.40 63.02
CA GLU A 266 -12.00 54.40 64.11
C GLU A 266 -11.32 54.51 65.48
N GLN A 267 -10.27 53.72 65.73
CA GLN A 267 -9.47 53.79 66.96
C GLN A 267 -8.82 55.17 67.14
N GLN A 268 -8.33 55.81 66.07
CA GLN A 268 -7.78 57.17 66.09
C GLN A 268 -8.85 58.21 66.45
N ARG A 269 -10.08 58.07 65.93
CA ARG A 269 -11.19 58.96 66.32
C ARG A 269 -11.54 58.79 67.80
N GLU A 270 -11.65 57.56 68.29
CA GLU A 270 -11.95 57.28 69.69
C GLU A 270 -10.87 57.81 70.64
N THR A 271 -9.60 57.59 70.32
CA THR A 271 -8.46 58.10 71.12
C THR A 271 -8.38 59.62 71.13
N LYS A 272 -8.63 60.29 70.00
CA LYS A 272 -8.71 61.75 69.95
C LYS A 272 -9.85 62.27 70.83
N LEU A 273 -11.02 61.64 70.75
CA LEU A 273 -12.17 61.97 71.61
C LEU A 273 -11.87 61.74 73.09
N ALA A 274 -11.17 60.65 73.43
CA ALA A 274 -10.76 60.36 74.81
C ALA A 274 -9.75 61.40 75.33
N LEU A 275 -8.75 61.76 74.51
CA LEU A 275 -7.74 62.78 74.87
C LEU A 275 -8.36 64.17 75.06
N GLU A 276 -9.33 64.54 74.23
CA GLU A 276 -10.07 65.79 74.36
C GLU A 276 -10.87 65.85 75.67
N LYS A 277 -11.52 64.74 76.04
CA LYS A 277 -12.18 64.59 77.35
C LYS A 277 -11.17 64.73 78.50
N ASP A 278 -10.02 64.05 78.44
CA ASP A 278 -8.98 64.11 79.48
C ASP A 278 -8.36 65.51 79.63
N LEU A 279 -8.12 66.21 78.52
CA LEU A 279 -7.67 67.62 78.54
C LEU A 279 -8.70 68.52 79.21
N GLY A 280 -9.99 68.34 78.89
CA GLY A 280 -11.09 69.04 79.55
C GLY A 280 -11.10 68.78 81.05
N PHE A 281 -10.92 67.53 81.47
CA PHE A 281 -10.83 67.17 82.89
C PHE A 281 -9.65 67.81 83.59
N ARG A 282 -8.48 67.83 82.95
CA ARG A 282 -7.28 68.42 83.55
C ARG A 282 -7.40 69.93 83.74
N LYS A 283 -8.08 70.60 82.81
CA LYS A 283 -8.40 72.03 82.94
C LYS A 283 -9.33 72.29 84.13
N MET A 284 -10.44 71.54 84.23
CA MET A 284 -11.35 71.63 85.39
C MET A 284 -10.65 71.38 86.72
N MET A 285 -9.70 70.43 86.77
CA MET A 285 -8.92 70.16 87.99
C MET A 285 -7.98 71.31 88.36
N LEU A 286 -7.35 71.98 87.39
CA LEU A 286 -6.51 73.15 87.63
C LEU A 286 -7.34 74.35 88.10
N ASP A 287 -8.50 74.58 87.48
CA ASP A 287 -9.43 75.64 87.87
C ASP A 287 -9.91 75.41 89.31
N LYS A 288 -10.24 74.16 89.68
CA LYS A 288 -10.56 73.78 91.06
C LYS A 288 -9.42 74.09 92.03
N GLN A 289 -8.18 73.69 91.70
CA GLN A 289 -7.03 73.95 92.57
C GLN A 289 -6.75 75.45 92.73
N ALA A 290 -6.94 76.26 91.69
CA ALA A 290 -6.79 77.70 91.76
C ALA A 290 -7.81 78.33 92.72
N LEU A 291 -9.08 77.94 92.60
CA LEU A 291 -10.14 78.37 93.53
C LEU A 291 -9.83 77.96 94.97
N GLU A 292 -9.33 76.75 95.19
CA GLU A 292 -8.97 76.29 96.53
C GLU A 292 -7.82 77.11 97.16
N ILE A 293 -6.86 77.55 96.34
CA ILE A 293 -5.79 78.47 96.77
C ILE A 293 -6.36 79.85 97.08
N GLU A 294 -7.25 80.38 96.23
CA GLU A 294 -7.87 81.70 96.41
C GLU A 294 -8.71 81.75 97.70
N VAL A 295 -9.48 80.69 97.98
CA VAL A 295 -10.21 80.54 99.24
C VAL A 295 -9.26 80.52 100.44
N LYS A 296 -8.13 79.81 100.37
CA LYS A 296 -7.12 79.80 101.45
C LYS A 296 -6.42 81.15 101.62
N GLN A 297 -6.14 81.86 100.53
CA GLN A 297 -5.55 83.20 100.57
C GLN A 297 -6.50 84.20 101.21
N LEU A 298 -7.79 84.17 100.83
CA LEU A 298 -8.82 85.01 101.45
C LEU A 298 -9.00 84.69 102.94
N TYR A 299 -8.91 83.41 103.34
CA TYR A 299 -8.88 83.02 104.75
C TYR A 299 -7.68 83.62 105.50
N GLY A 300 -6.49 83.62 104.88
CA GLY A 300 -5.30 84.24 105.44
C GLY A 300 -5.38 85.77 105.51
N GLU A 301 -5.95 86.44 104.50
CA GLU A 301 -6.20 87.89 104.53
C GLU A 301 -7.23 88.29 105.60
N LEU A 302 -8.25 87.45 105.81
CA LEU A 302 -9.23 87.62 106.87
C LEU A 302 -8.55 87.55 108.26
N GLU A 303 -7.68 86.56 108.46
CA GLU A 303 -6.95 86.37 109.73
C GLU A 303 -5.93 87.50 110.00
N VAL A 304 -5.27 88.03 108.96
CA VAL A 304 -4.34 89.18 109.08
C VAL A 304 -5.05 90.49 109.40
N THR A 305 -6.29 90.67 108.93
CA THR A 305 -7.08 91.89 109.20
C THR A 305 -7.79 91.88 110.56
N GLU A 306 -7.87 90.72 111.21
CA GLU A 306 -8.37 90.56 112.59
C GLU A 306 -7.38 91.11 113.64
N ILE A 307 -6.10 91.31 113.28
CA ILE A 307 -5.01 91.61 114.23
C ILE A 307 -4.49 93.07 114.12
N MET A 308 -4.92 93.88 113.14
CA MET A 308 -4.42 95.26 112.97
C MET A 308 -5.26 96.34 113.72
N PRO A 309 -4.64 97.23 114.53
CA PRO A 309 -5.32 98.37 115.16
C PRO A 309 -5.57 99.51 114.16
N GLY A 310 -6.83 99.95 114.03
CA GLY A 310 -7.30 101.00 113.09
C GLY A 310 -8.84 101.09 113.07
N GLU A 311 -9.42 102.25 112.72
CA GLU A 311 -10.82 102.66 112.97
C GLU A 311 -11.94 101.72 112.43
N GLU A 312 -12.98 101.47 113.26
CA GLU A 312 -14.06 100.46 113.08
C GLU A 312 -14.93 100.63 111.82
N VAL A 313 -15.09 101.83 111.27
CA VAL A 313 -16.06 102.09 110.20
C VAL A 313 -15.56 101.63 108.82
N SER A 314 -14.25 101.70 108.57
CA SER A 314 -13.62 101.15 107.36
C SER A 314 -13.43 99.63 107.43
N LYS A 315 -13.31 99.06 108.63
CA LYS A 315 -13.20 97.61 108.85
C LYS A 315 -14.47 96.88 108.45
N LYS A 316 -15.63 97.36 108.90
CA LYS A 316 -16.91 96.69 108.65
C LYS A 316 -17.27 96.61 107.16
N LYS A 317 -17.01 97.68 106.40
CA LYS A 317 -17.26 97.72 104.95
C LYS A 317 -16.40 96.73 104.17
N LYS A 318 -15.14 96.53 104.58
CA LYS A 318 -14.21 95.61 103.92
C LYS A 318 -14.45 94.15 104.34
N ILE A 319 -14.87 93.94 105.58
CA ILE A 319 -15.35 92.64 106.09
C ILE A 319 -16.62 92.20 105.34
N ASP A 320 -17.62 93.09 105.18
CA ASP A 320 -18.86 92.75 104.46
C ASP A 320 -18.60 92.43 102.97
N GLU A 321 -17.66 93.13 102.33
CA GLU A 321 -17.23 92.82 100.95
C GLU A 321 -16.54 91.47 100.83
N LEU A 322 -15.71 91.10 101.82
CA LEU A 322 -15.01 89.82 101.86
C LEU A 322 -15.95 88.65 102.20
N ILE A 323 -16.93 88.84 103.10
CA ILE A 323 -17.95 87.84 103.41
C ILE A 323 -18.77 87.51 102.15
N LYS A 324 -19.20 88.53 101.41
CA LYS A 324 -19.97 88.31 100.18
C LYS A 324 -19.18 87.55 99.11
N LYS A 325 -17.90 87.88 98.91
CA LYS A 325 -17.02 87.13 97.99
C LYS A 325 -16.74 85.71 98.46
N LEU A 326 -16.74 85.46 99.77
CA LEU A 326 -16.60 84.13 100.35
C LEU A 326 -17.85 83.28 100.10
N GLU A 327 -19.05 83.83 100.25
CA GLU A 327 -20.31 83.15 99.93
C GLU A 327 -20.40 82.77 98.45
N GLU A 328 -20.11 83.72 97.54
CA GLU A 328 -20.14 83.47 96.09
C GLU A 328 -19.15 82.34 95.68
N ASN A 329 -17.93 82.32 96.26
CA ASN A 329 -16.96 81.24 96.03
C ASN A 329 -17.36 79.90 96.66
N TYR A 330 -18.06 79.91 97.80
CA TYR A 330 -18.48 78.69 98.46
C TYR A 330 -19.58 77.97 97.66
N GLU A 331 -20.53 78.73 97.11
CA GLU A 331 -21.56 78.22 96.20
C GLU A 331 -20.94 77.66 94.91
N GLU A 332 -19.94 78.34 94.35
CA GLU A 332 -19.25 77.88 93.15
C GLU A 332 -18.42 76.61 93.40
N ASN A 333 -17.82 76.48 94.59
CA ASN A 333 -17.11 75.26 94.99
C ASN A 333 -18.04 74.06 95.22
N GLU A 334 -19.21 74.27 95.83
CA GLU A 334 -20.21 73.21 96.04
C GLU A 334 -20.78 72.68 94.72
N TYR A 335 -21.00 73.58 93.75
CA TYR A 335 -21.37 73.21 92.38
C TYR A 335 -20.28 72.35 91.70
N MET A 336 -19.00 72.71 91.88
CA MET A 336 -17.87 71.95 91.34
C MET A 336 -17.71 70.56 91.97
N GLU A 337 -18.01 70.38 93.26
CA GLU A 337 -17.98 69.05 93.90
C GLU A 337 -19.06 68.11 93.38
N ALA A 338 -20.28 68.63 93.18
CA ALA A 338 -21.38 67.85 92.61
C ALA A 338 -21.05 67.36 91.19
N LEU A 339 -20.43 68.21 90.37
CA LEU A 339 -19.99 67.87 89.02
C LEU A 339 -18.90 66.78 89.05
N HIS A 340 -17.92 66.92 89.95
CA HIS A 340 -16.81 65.97 90.07
C HIS A 340 -17.27 64.58 90.50
N LYS A 341 -18.26 64.49 91.40
CA LYS A 341 -18.87 63.23 91.84
C LYS A 341 -19.63 62.52 90.70
N ASN A 342 -20.37 63.27 89.89
CA ASN A 342 -21.08 62.70 88.72
C ASN A 342 -20.09 62.16 87.68
N LEU A 343 -18.96 62.84 87.52
CA LEU A 343 -17.96 62.52 86.53
C LEU A 343 -17.16 61.25 86.86
N ILE A 344 -16.82 61.03 88.14
CA ILE A 344 -16.20 59.78 88.61
C ILE A 344 -17.07 58.58 88.26
N ASN A 345 -18.40 58.69 88.45
CA ASN A 345 -19.32 57.60 88.11
C ASN A 345 -19.29 57.27 86.62
N LYS A 346 -19.35 58.27 85.73
CA LYS A 346 -19.25 58.05 84.28
C LYS A 346 -17.92 57.42 83.85
N GLN A 347 -16.81 57.79 84.49
CA GLN A 347 -15.51 57.20 84.20
C GLN A 347 -15.42 55.73 84.63
N THR A 348 -16.05 55.36 85.74
CA THR A 348 -16.14 53.95 86.16
C THR A 348 -17.01 53.10 85.24
N GLU A 349 -18.09 53.66 84.69
CA GLU A 349 -18.94 52.96 83.71
C GLU A 349 -18.19 52.68 82.40
N HIS A 350 -17.57 53.70 81.83
CA HIS A 350 -16.78 53.56 80.59
C HIS A 350 -15.59 52.59 80.74
N THR A 351 -14.95 52.56 81.91
CA THR A 351 -13.83 51.63 82.18
C THR A 351 -14.31 50.17 82.27
N ASN A 352 -15.55 49.92 82.70
CA ASN A 352 -16.13 48.58 82.76
C ASN A 352 -16.64 48.08 81.40
N GLU A 353 -17.13 48.96 80.52
CA GLU A 353 -17.59 48.59 79.17
C GLU A 353 -16.47 48.12 78.24
N LEU A 354 -15.24 48.62 78.40
CA LEU A 354 -14.08 48.22 77.59
C LEU A 354 -13.42 46.91 78.05
N ARG A 355 -13.81 46.38 79.23
CA ARG A 355 -13.22 45.17 79.83
C ARG A 355 -13.46 43.89 79.01
N PRO A 356 -14.68 43.61 78.51
CA PRO A 356 -14.95 42.42 77.69
C PRO A 356 -14.28 42.48 76.32
N ALA A 357 -14.15 43.68 75.73
CA ALA A 357 -13.48 43.87 74.44
C ALA A 357 -11.97 43.59 74.52
N ARG A 358 -11.31 44.03 75.61
CA ARG A 358 -9.89 43.71 75.88
C ARG A 358 -9.64 42.22 76.11
N GLU A 359 -10.52 41.52 76.84
CA GLU A 359 -10.39 40.06 77.03
C GLU A 359 -10.52 39.26 75.72
N LYS A 360 -11.40 39.69 74.81
CA LYS A 360 -11.54 39.06 73.49
C LYS A 360 -10.29 39.24 72.62
N LEU A 361 -9.69 40.44 72.62
CA LEU A 361 -8.44 40.71 71.88
C LEU A 361 -7.25 39.90 72.42
N ILE A 362 -7.11 39.77 73.75
CA ILE A 362 -6.05 38.97 74.36
C ILE A 362 -6.21 37.48 74.02
N LYS A 363 -7.44 36.95 74.01
CA LYS A 363 -7.69 35.55 73.60
C LYS A 363 -7.37 35.29 72.14
N VAL A 364 -7.64 36.24 71.24
CA VAL A 364 -7.34 36.10 69.81
C VAL A 364 -5.83 36.19 69.53
N SER A 365 -5.09 36.99 70.30
CA SER A 365 -3.63 37.11 70.20
C SER A 365 -2.84 35.92 70.76
N THR A 366 -3.47 35.02 71.52
CA THR A 366 -2.80 33.85 72.15
C THR A 366 -3.03 32.54 71.34
N ILE A 367 -3.77 32.61 70.23
CA ILE A 367 -4.14 31.45 69.39
C ILE A 367 -3.42 31.48 68.02
N ILE A 368 -2.67 32.53 67.71
CA ILE A 368 -1.62 32.51 66.67
C ILE A 368 -0.34 32.03 67.33
#